data_AF-A0A7V2VFT0-F1
#
_entry.id   AF-A0A7V2VFT0-F1
#
_cell.length_a   1.000
_cell.length_b   1.000
_cell.length_c   1.000
_cell.angle_alpha   90.00
_cell.angle_beta   90.00
_cell.angle_gamma   90.00
#
_symmetry.space_group_name_H-M   'P 1'
#
loop_
_entity.id
_entity.type
_entity.pdbx_description
1 polymer ?
#
loop_
_entity_poly.entity_id
_entity_poly.type
_entity_poly.pdbx_seq_one_letter_code
_entity_poly.pdbx_strand_id
1 'polypeptide(L)'
;MTLVVWAAYPSAKVATTMPYHAAMMLKRELLLIHYRRLADAKVDTLVQATRVEGGGVLVLSGAALSPEKLQALLDEVDCPVLLVR
;
A
#
# COMPACT_ATOMS: atom_id res chain seq x y z
N MET A 1 12.35 2.48 -12.68
CA MET A 1 11.25 3.11 -11.91
C MET A 1 10.65 2.02 -11.05
N THR A 2 10.79 2.10 -9.72
CA THR A 2 10.31 1.05 -8.80
C THR A 2 8.89 1.41 -8.37
N LEU A 3 7.92 0.55 -8.69
CA LEU A 3 6.53 0.72 -8.28
C LEU A 3 6.29 -0.13 -7.03
N VAL A 4 6.23 0.51 -5.86
CA VAL A 4 5.90 -0.20 -4.63
C VAL A 4 4.38 -0.20 -4.47
N VAL A 5 3.76 -1.38 -4.62
CA VAL A 5 2.30 -1.55 -4.48
C VAL A 5 1.98 -2.04 -3.07
N TRP A 6 1.21 -1.24 -2.35
CA TRP A 6 0.79 -1.51 -0.98
C TRP A 6 -0.64 -2.05 -0.99
N ALA A 7 -0.86 -3.25 -0.46
CA ALA A 7 -2.19 -3.85 -0.40
C ALA A 7 -2.54 -4.26 1.03
N ALA A 8 -3.50 -3.55 1.62
CA ALA A 8 -4.13 -3.92 2.89
C ALA A 8 -5.32 -4.84 2.61
N TYR A 9 -5.29 -6.06 3.16
CA TYR A 9 -6.40 -7.02 3.02
C TYR A 9 -7.06 -7.26 4.37
N PRO A 10 -8.41 -7.30 4.43
CA PRO A 10 -9.14 -7.46 5.70
C PRO A 10 -9.07 -8.87 6.29
N SER A 11 -8.54 -9.88 5.58
CA SER A 11 -8.46 -11.25 6.13
C SER A 11 -7.17 -12.00 5.81
N ALA A 12 -6.74 -12.83 6.76
CA ALA A 12 -5.55 -13.67 6.65
C ALA A 12 -5.63 -14.72 5.52
N LYS A 13 -6.85 -15.12 5.11
CA LYS A 13 -7.08 -16.06 3.99
C LYS A 13 -6.88 -15.42 2.62
N VAL A 14 -7.15 -14.12 2.47
CA VAL A 14 -6.92 -13.38 1.21
C VAL A 14 -5.44 -13.01 1.06
N ALA A 15 -4.73 -12.86 2.18
CA ALA A 15 -3.32 -12.47 2.25
C ALA A 15 -2.33 -13.50 1.68
N THR A 16 -2.73 -14.72 1.35
CA THR A 16 -1.79 -15.78 0.85
C THR A 16 -1.96 -16.08 -0.63
N THR A 17 -3.19 -16.11 -1.17
CA THR A 17 -3.44 -16.46 -2.57
C THR A 17 -3.43 -15.26 -3.51
N MET A 18 -3.95 -14.11 -3.06
CA MET A 18 -4.10 -12.95 -3.93
C MET A 18 -2.77 -12.22 -4.25
N PRO A 19 -1.83 -12.04 -3.28
CA PRO A 19 -0.54 -11.43 -3.58
C PRO A 19 0.28 -12.23 -4.58
N TYR A 20 0.18 -13.57 -4.55
CA TYR A 20 0.93 -14.45 -5.45
C TYR A 20 0.51 -14.29 -6.92
N HIS A 21 -0.80 -14.31 -7.20
CA HIS A 21 -1.31 -14.14 -8.56
C HIS A 21 -1.04 -12.74 -9.11
N ALA A 22 -1.26 -11.69 -8.30
CA ALA A 22 -0.98 -10.33 -8.70
C ALA A 22 0.51 -10.11 -8.96
N ALA A 23 1.39 -10.60 -8.07
CA ALA A 23 2.84 -10.52 -8.26
C ALA A 23 3.30 -11.27 -9.51
N MET A 24 2.73 -12.45 -9.81
CA MET A 24 3.02 -13.20 -11.03
C MET A 24 2.63 -12.44 -12.30
N MET A 25 1.46 -11.80 -12.33
CA MET A 25 1.02 -11.01 -13.47
C MET A 25 1.92 -9.78 -13.67
N LEU A 26 2.18 -9.03 -12.61
CA LEU A 26 2.95 -7.80 -12.69
C LEU A 26 4.47 -8.05 -12.90
N LYS A 27 5.00 -9.20 -12.48
CA LYS A 27 6.36 -9.62 -12.81
C LYS A 27 6.55 -9.83 -14.31
N ARG A 28 5.52 -10.25 -15.05
CA ARG A 28 5.57 -10.33 -16.53
C ARG A 28 5.74 -8.95 -17.16
N GLU A 29 5.23 -7.91 -16.50
CA GLU A 29 5.39 -6.51 -16.89
C GLU A 29 6.71 -5.89 -16.40
N LEU A 30 7.67 -6.71 -15.91
CA LEU A 30 8.96 -6.28 -15.36
C LEU A 30 8.84 -5.30 -14.18
N LEU A 31 7.72 -5.33 -13.46
CA LEU A 31 7.51 -4.54 -12.26
C LEU A 31 8.12 -5.25 -11.05
N LEU A 32 9.00 -4.54 -10.35
CA LEU A 32 9.53 -4.95 -9.05
C LEU A 32 8.48 -4.69 -7.98
N ILE A 33 8.04 -5.74 -7.29
CA ILE A 33 6.99 -5.64 -6.27
C ILE A 33 7.51 -6.13 -4.93
N HIS A 34 7.33 -5.28 -3.93
CA HIS A 34 7.53 -5.63 -2.52
C HIS A 34 6.16 -5.72 -1.86
N TYR A 35 5.77 -6.94 -1.48
CA TYR A 35 4.56 -7.15 -0.69
C TYR A 35 4.88 -7.05 0.80
N ARG A 36 4.18 -6.16 1.51
CA ARG A 36 4.21 -6.10 2.97
C ARG A 36 2.80 -6.25 3.50
N ARG A 37 2.60 -7.21 4.39
CA ARG A 37 1.33 -7.34 5.10
C ARG A 37 1.21 -6.23 6.13
N LEU A 38 0.12 -5.50 6.04
CA LEU A 38 -0.24 -4.40 6.92
C LEU A 38 -1.48 -4.80 7.73
N ALA A 39 -1.35 -5.88 8.52
CA ALA A 39 -2.37 -6.21 9.50
C ALA A 39 -2.40 -5.09 10.55
N ASP A 40 -3.57 -4.53 10.84
CA ASP A 40 -3.77 -3.46 11.82
C ASP A 40 -2.93 -2.20 11.58
N ALA A 41 -2.57 -1.91 10.32
CA ALA A 41 -1.70 -0.78 10.00
C ALA A 41 -2.30 0.54 10.50
N LYS A 42 -1.70 1.04 11.57
CA LYS A 42 -1.85 2.40 12.04
C LYS A 42 -1.25 3.34 10.99
N VAL A 43 -1.74 4.57 10.97
CA VAL A 43 -1.25 5.63 10.09
C VAL A 43 0.28 5.71 10.14
N ASP A 44 0.85 5.66 11.35
CA ASP A 44 2.30 5.69 11.59
C ASP A 44 3.06 4.60 10.84
N THR A 45 2.50 3.39 10.73
CA THR A 45 3.14 2.27 10.02
C THR A 45 3.18 2.51 8.52
N LEU A 46 2.15 3.17 7.96
CA LEU A 46 2.10 3.55 6.55
C LEU A 46 3.10 4.68 6.26
N VAL A 47 3.11 5.73 7.10
CA VAL A 47 4.05 6.85 6.99
C VAL A 47 5.50 6.38 7.09
N GLN A 48 5.82 5.55 8.08
CA GLN A 48 7.18 5.07 8.25
C GLN A 48 7.64 4.28 7.03
N ALA A 49 6.74 3.53 6.42
CA ALA A 49 7.13 2.68 5.32
C ALA A 49 7.19 3.40 3.98
N THR A 50 6.39 4.45 3.74
CA THR A 50 6.61 5.34 2.58
C THR A 50 7.98 6.02 2.68
N ARG A 51 8.40 6.41 3.89
CA ARG A 51 9.75 6.97 4.14
C ARG A 51 10.88 5.97 3.91
N VAL A 52 10.76 4.75 4.46
CA VAL A 52 11.81 3.72 4.34
C VAL A 52 11.99 3.26 2.89
N GLU A 53 10.90 3.07 2.15
CA GLU A 53 10.96 2.60 0.77
C GLU A 53 11.32 3.72 -0.22
N GLY A 54 11.24 5.00 0.20
CA GLY A 54 11.50 6.16 -0.66
C GLY A 54 10.58 6.19 -1.90
N GLY A 55 9.37 5.65 -1.76
CA GLY A 55 8.44 5.45 -2.87
C GLY A 55 7.90 6.76 -3.43
N GLY A 56 7.69 6.84 -4.75
CA GLY A 56 7.28 8.07 -5.43
C GLY A 56 5.78 8.40 -5.35
N VAL A 57 4.90 7.42 -5.10
CA VAL A 57 3.44 7.62 -4.98
C VAL A 57 2.87 6.56 -4.04
N LEU A 58 2.03 6.97 -3.09
CA LEU A 58 1.23 6.08 -2.25
C LEU A 58 -0.16 5.90 -2.88
N VAL A 59 -0.57 4.66 -3.14
CA VAL A 59 -1.90 4.35 -3.69
C VAL A 59 -2.76 3.69 -2.62
N LEU A 60 -3.97 4.23 -2.39
CA LEU A 60 -4.89 3.73 -1.36
C LEU A 60 -6.30 3.60 -1.93
N SER A 61 -7.04 2.59 -1.46
CA SER A 61 -8.49 2.57 -1.64
C SER A 61 -9.12 3.55 -0.65
N GLY A 62 -10.05 4.39 -1.11
CA GLY A 62 -10.77 5.32 -0.25
C GLY A 62 -11.60 4.64 0.85
N ALA A 63 -11.89 3.34 0.71
CA ALA A 63 -12.58 2.53 1.72
C ALA A 63 -11.61 1.86 2.72
N ALA A 64 -10.30 1.95 2.52
CA ALA A 64 -9.32 1.26 3.36
C ALA A 64 -9.12 1.91 4.74
N LEU A 65 -9.44 3.20 4.87
CA LEU A 65 -9.28 3.98 6.10
C LEU A 65 -10.55 4.79 6.37
N SER A 66 -10.82 5.05 7.65
CA SER A 66 -11.83 6.05 8.00
C SER A 66 -11.36 7.45 7.58
N PRO A 67 -12.27 8.40 7.33
CA PRO A 67 -11.90 9.74 6.89
C PRO A 67 -10.87 10.44 7.80
N GLU A 68 -10.97 10.23 9.11
CA GLU A 68 -10.07 10.84 10.10
C GLU A 68 -8.65 10.25 9.99
N LYS A 69 -8.56 8.93 9.83
CA LYS A 69 -7.27 8.24 9.65
C LYS A 69 -6.65 8.56 8.29
N LEU A 70 -7.47 8.74 7.27
CA LEU A 70 -7.01 9.17 5.96
C LEU A 70 -6.42 10.57 6.04
N GLN A 71 -7.10 11.52 6.68
CA GLN A 71 -6.58 12.88 6.84
C GLN A 71 -5.25 12.90 7.60
N ALA A 72 -5.16 12.19 8.73
CA ALA A 72 -3.91 12.08 9.50
C ALA A 72 -2.76 11.51 8.66
N LEU A 73 -3.04 10.54 7.79
CA LEU A 73 -2.05 10.01 6.86
C LEU A 73 -1.61 11.05 5.83
N LEU A 74 -2.56 11.78 5.23
CA LEU A 74 -2.27 12.82 4.23
C LEU A 74 -1.43 13.96 4.80
N ASP A 75 -1.60 14.30 6.08
CA ASP A 75 -0.85 15.35 6.76
C ASP A 75 0.62 14.96 7.03
N GLU A 76 0.93 13.66 7.09
CA GLU A 76 2.26 13.16 7.48
C GLU A 76 3.10 12.60 6.32
N VAL A 77 2.48 12.20 5.21
CA VAL A 77 3.20 11.59 4.09
C VAL A 77 3.88 12.64 3.20
N ASP A 78 5.17 12.43 2.96
CA ASP A 78 6.00 13.31 2.13
C ASP A 78 5.92 12.95 0.62
N CYS A 79 4.89 12.21 0.19
CA CYS A 79 4.75 11.72 -1.19
C CYS A 79 3.33 11.92 -1.73
N PRO A 80 3.16 12.06 -3.06
CA PRO A 80 1.85 12.09 -3.71
C PRO A 80 0.99 10.89 -3.33
N VAL A 81 -0.30 11.14 -3.04
CA VAL A 81 -1.27 10.09 -2.71
C VAL A 81 -2.31 9.98 -3.81
N LEU A 82 -2.50 8.78 -4.36
CA LEU A 82 -3.56 8.47 -5.30
C LEU A 82 -4.67 7.68 -4.59
N LEU A 83 -5.84 8.30 -4.49
CA LEU A 83 -7.03 7.67 -3.93
C LEU A 83 -7.85 7.00 -5.04
N VAL A 84 -8.01 5.68 -4.91
CA VAL A 84 -8.80 4.84 -5.82
C VAL A 84 -10.15 4.56 -5.16
N ARG A 85 -11.24 4.75 -5.90
CA ARG A 85 -12.60 4.44 -5.44
C ARG A 85 -12.93 2.97 -5.62
#